data_AF-A0A829R6Q6-F1
#
_entry.id   AF-A0A829R6Q6-F1
#
_cell.length_a   1.000
_cell.length_b   1.000
_cell.length_c   1.000
_cell.angle_alpha   90.00
_cell.angle_beta   90.00
_cell.angle_gamma   90.00
#
_symmetry.space_group_name_H-M   'P 1'
#
loop_
_entity.id
_entity.type
_entity.pdbx_description
1 polymer ?
#
loop_
_entity_poly.entity_id
_entity_poly.type
_entity_poly.pdbx_seq_one_letter_code
_entity_poly.pdbx_strand_id
1 'polypeptide(L)'
;MVIFIIIALFTSYVIAYQEKQRLGQDIFLAEISFAMRNLPITFMAVGIAIAEGLTVGLITGKLFHIEEIGIFLWLGISILIMLTLVTVFTYLLRQLQMLGMFIILAVISSYLFLTDAVGMKVDPESIFAKIRNLSPLQYVEKLLGDVFGAQPNFTVLIYALIGVTAVFTTLNLFVWRKGIKQETEVLDDDL
;
A
#
# COMPACT_ATOMS: atom_id res chain seq x y z
N MET A 1 -8.69 10.07 -4.64
CA MET A 1 -7.84 8.95 -4.19
C MET A 1 -6.32 9.24 -4.22
N VAL A 2 -5.84 10.09 -5.14
CA VAL A 2 -4.41 10.49 -5.28
C VAL A 2 -3.67 10.78 -3.98
N ILE A 3 -4.24 11.59 -3.06
CA ILE A 3 -3.58 11.99 -1.81
C ILE A 3 -3.19 10.78 -0.95
N PHE A 4 -4.10 9.81 -0.79
CA PHE A 4 -3.86 8.58 -0.04
C PHE A 4 -2.72 7.75 -0.65
N ILE A 5 -2.66 7.68 -1.98
CA ILE A 5 -1.63 6.93 -2.72
C ILE A 5 -0.25 7.54 -2.49
N ILE A 6 -0.13 8.86 -2.64
CA ILE A 6 1.16 9.56 -2.49
C ILE A 6 1.68 9.40 -1.06
N ILE A 7 0.83 9.62 -0.05
CA ILE A 7 1.25 9.51 1.35
C ILE A 7 1.64 8.06 1.66
N ALA A 8 0.80 7.08 1.33
CA ALA A 8 1.11 5.67 1.57
C ALA A 8 2.38 5.19 0.86
N LEU A 9 2.70 5.73 -0.32
CA LEU A 9 3.93 5.45 -1.05
C LEU A 9 5.16 5.90 -0.25
N PHE A 10 5.18 7.17 0.16
CA PHE A 10 6.29 7.72 0.93
C PHE A 10 6.48 6.96 2.24
N THR A 11 5.40 6.70 2.96
CA THR A 11 5.42 5.94 4.21
C THR A 11 5.99 4.54 4.02
N SER A 12 5.49 3.81 3.02
CA SER A 12 5.96 2.45 2.72
C SER A 12 7.41 2.42 2.26
N TYR A 13 7.84 3.44 1.52
CA TYR A 13 9.23 3.60 1.10
C TYR A 13 10.16 3.82 2.29
N VAL A 14 9.79 4.72 3.21
CA VAL A 14 10.57 4.96 4.44
C VAL A 14 10.67 3.68 5.28
N ILE A 15 9.57 2.94 5.44
CA ILE A 15 9.55 1.66 6.16
C ILE A 15 10.48 0.64 5.49
N ALA A 16 10.38 0.46 4.18
CA ALA A 16 11.22 -0.48 3.43
C ALA A 16 12.72 -0.08 3.45
N TYR A 17 13.02 1.22 3.40
CA TYR A 17 14.37 1.74 3.49
C TYR A 17 14.99 1.52 4.88
N GLN A 18 14.25 1.81 5.96
CA GLN A 18 14.70 1.56 7.33
C GLN A 18 14.99 0.07 7.58
N GLU A 19 14.15 -0.83 7.05
CA GLU A 19 14.39 -2.26 7.13
C GLU A 19 15.69 -2.66 6.40
N LYS A 20 15.92 -2.14 5.18
CA LYS A 20 17.16 -2.43 4.43
C LYS A 20 18.40 -1.98 5.20
N GLN A 21 18.34 -0.83 5.88
CA GLN A 21 19.44 -0.32 6.68
C GLN A 21 19.70 -1.18 7.94
N ARG A 22 18.64 -1.63 8.63
CA ARG A 22 18.76 -2.56 9.78
C ARG A 22 19.37 -3.90 9.39
N LEU A 23 18.96 -4.47 8.25
CA LEU A 23 19.47 -5.75 7.78
C LEU A 23 20.95 -5.72 7.35
N GLY A 24 21.46 -4.56 6.94
CA GLY A 24 22.87 -4.37 6.58
C GLY A 24 23.81 -4.25 7.78
N GLN A 25 23.28 -4.00 8.99
CA GLN A 25 24.06 -3.84 10.22
C GLN A 25 24.10 -5.12 11.08
N ASP A 26 23.16 -6.06 10.88
CA ASP A 26 23.05 -7.27 11.69
C ASP A 26 23.60 -8.53 10.97
N ILE A 27 24.92 -8.72 11.01
CA ILE A 27 25.60 -10.01 10.75
C ILE A 27 25.35 -11.01 11.91
N PHE A 28 24.76 -10.56 13.03
CA PHE A 28 24.70 -11.29 14.30
C PHE A 28 23.29 -11.76 14.74
N LEU A 29 22.31 -11.86 13.84
CA LEU A 29 20.96 -12.34 14.16
C LEU A 29 20.55 -13.57 13.33
N ALA A 30 21.46 -14.54 13.22
CA ALA A 30 21.24 -15.80 12.52
C ALA A 30 20.35 -16.81 13.30
N GLU A 31 19.99 -16.51 14.56
CA GLU A 31 19.33 -17.49 15.45
C GLU A 31 17.87 -17.17 15.86
N ILE A 32 17.25 -16.11 15.33
CA ILE A 32 15.86 -15.78 15.69
C ILE A 32 14.90 -16.17 14.55
N SER A 33 13.86 -16.94 14.89
CA SER A 33 12.82 -17.44 13.99
C SER A 33 12.32 -16.38 13.00
N PHE A 34 12.22 -16.77 11.72
CA PHE A 34 11.86 -15.93 10.56
C PHE A 34 10.62 -15.04 10.78
N ALA A 35 9.65 -15.47 11.59
CA ALA A 35 8.44 -14.71 11.90
C ALA A 35 8.69 -13.56 12.92
N MET A 36 9.61 -13.73 13.88
CA MET A 36 9.91 -12.71 14.89
C MET A 36 10.70 -11.52 14.34
N ARG A 37 11.46 -11.71 13.26
CA ARG A 37 12.22 -10.62 12.63
C ARG A 37 11.34 -9.62 11.88
N ASN A 38 10.19 -10.08 11.35
CA ASN A 38 9.27 -9.26 10.55
C ASN A 38 8.10 -8.65 11.35
N LEU A 39 7.83 -9.20 12.54
CA LEU A 39 6.80 -8.70 13.47
C LEU A 39 6.93 -7.21 13.83
N PRO A 40 8.11 -6.70 14.27
CA PRO A 40 8.21 -5.30 14.71
C PRO A 40 7.99 -4.31 13.56
N ILE A 41 8.45 -4.63 12.35
CA ILE A 41 8.29 -3.77 11.17
C ILE A 41 6.83 -3.76 10.72
N THR A 42 6.15 -4.92 10.71
CA THR A 42 4.73 -5.00 10.36
C THR A 42 3.87 -4.23 11.36
N PHE A 43 4.19 -4.34 12.66
CA PHE A 43 3.48 -3.59 13.70
C PHE A 43 3.69 -2.07 13.57
N MET A 44 4.92 -1.62 13.28
CA MET A 44 5.18 -0.21 12.98
C MET A 44 4.42 0.27 11.75
N ALA A 45 4.40 -0.52 10.67
CA ALA A 45 3.68 -0.17 9.44
C ALA A 45 2.17 0.00 9.68
N VAL A 46 1.56 -0.92 10.42
CA VAL A 46 0.14 -0.84 10.80
C VAL A 46 -0.13 0.37 11.68
N GLY A 47 0.72 0.62 12.69
CA GLY A 47 0.58 1.77 13.59
C GLY A 47 0.67 3.11 12.86
N ILE A 48 1.66 3.26 11.97
CA ILE A 48 1.81 4.47 11.16
C ILE A 48 0.63 4.63 10.19
N ALA A 49 0.19 3.55 9.54
CA ALA A 49 -0.95 3.60 8.62
C ALA A 49 -2.26 4.04 9.30
N ILE A 50 -2.50 3.60 10.54
CA ILE A 50 -3.66 4.04 11.32
C ILE A 50 -3.54 5.53 11.66
N ALA A 51 -2.38 5.97 12.15
CA ALA A 51 -2.15 7.36 12.51
C ALA A 51 -2.32 8.29 11.30
N GLU A 52 -1.72 7.96 10.16
CA GLU A 52 -1.85 8.72 8.93
C GLU A 52 -3.27 8.66 8.36
N GLY A 53 -3.93 7.49 8.42
CA GLY A 53 -5.33 7.33 8.02
C GLY A 53 -6.28 8.24 8.79
N LEU A 54 -6.06 8.41 10.10
CA LEU A 54 -6.79 9.36 10.92
C LEU A 54 -6.51 10.81 10.50
N THR A 55 -5.23 11.19 10.37
CA THR A 55 -4.86 12.56 10.01
C THR A 55 -5.41 12.95 8.63
N VAL A 56 -5.21 12.11 7.62
CA VAL A 56 -5.69 12.35 6.26
C VAL A 56 -7.22 12.28 6.20
N GLY A 57 -7.83 11.34 6.92
CA GLY A 57 -9.29 11.23 7.00
C GLY A 57 -9.95 12.47 7.60
N LEU A 58 -9.36 13.06 8.65
CA LEU A 58 -9.85 14.31 9.24
C LEU A 58 -9.70 15.51 8.29
N ILE A 59 -8.54 15.65 7.65
CA ILE A 59 -8.26 16.75 6.72
C ILE A 59 -9.21 16.66 5.50
N THR A 60 -9.34 15.48 4.92
CA THR A 60 -10.20 15.23 3.75
C THR A 60 -11.68 15.33 4.11
N GLY A 61 -12.09 14.85 5.28
CA GLY A 61 -13.48 14.95 5.74
C GLY A 61 -13.93 16.40 5.89
N LYS A 62 -13.04 17.28 6.41
CA LYS A 62 -13.29 18.72 6.45
C LYS A 62 -13.33 19.34 5.05
N LEU A 63 -12.42 18.94 4.16
CA LEU A 63 -12.37 19.46 2.79
C LEU A 63 -13.64 19.14 1.99
N PHE A 64 -14.18 17.93 2.16
CA PHE A 64 -15.38 17.46 1.48
C PHE A 64 -16.70 17.85 2.17
N HIS A 65 -16.65 18.64 3.24
CA HIS A 65 -17.84 19.10 3.99
C HIS A 65 -18.77 17.95 4.38
N ILE A 66 -18.20 16.82 4.81
CA ILE A 66 -18.97 15.63 5.19
C ILE A 66 -19.78 15.95 6.45
N GLU A 67 -21.06 15.60 6.45
CA GLU A 67 -21.95 15.77 7.60
C GLU A 67 -21.39 15.06 8.85
N GLU A 68 -21.67 15.61 10.03
CA GLU A 68 -21.13 15.12 11.31
C GLU A 68 -21.42 13.64 11.57
N ILE A 69 -22.54 13.11 11.08
CA ILE A 69 -22.90 11.69 11.22
C ILE A 69 -22.06 10.80 10.29
N GLY A 70 -21.70 11.31 9.10
CA GLY A 70 -20.90 10.60 8.11
C GLY A 70 -19.39 10.61 8.40
N ILE A 71 -18.92 11.49 9.29
CA ILE A 71 -17.48 11.67 9.52
C ILE A 71 -16.82 10.45 10.18
N PHE A 72 -17.53 9.75 11.07
CA PHE A 72 -17.03 8.52 11.69
C PHE A 72 -16.85 7.40 10.68
N LEU A 73 -17.81 7.24 9.76
CA LEU A 73 -17.74 6.25 8.70
C LEU A 73 -16.64 6.59 7.68
N TRP A 74 -16.51 7.88 7.33
CA TRP A 74 -15.43 8.38 6.48
C TRP A 74 -14.04 8.14 7.08
N LEU A 75 -13.88 8.37 8.39
CA LEU A 75 -12.63 8.08 9.10
C LEU A 75 -12.30 6.59 9.05
N GLY A 76 -13.28 5.72 9.30
CA GLY A 76 -13.09 4.27 9.18
C GLY A 76 -12.61 3.84 7.79
N ILE A 77 -13.24 4.36 6.74
CA ILE A 77 -12.84 4.08 5.35
C ILE A 77 -11.44 4.64 5.06
N SER A 78 -11.14 5.86 5.51
CA SER A 78 -9.82 6.49 5.32
C SER A 78 -8.69 5.68 5.97
N ILE A 79 -8.91 5.18 7.19
CA ILE A 79 -7.98 4.30 7.89
C ILE A 79 -7.81 3.00 7.10
N LEU A 80 -8.90 2.35 6.68
CA LEU A 80 -8.84 1.10 5.92
C LEU A 80 -8.10 1.26 4.59
N ILE A 81 -8.32 2.35 3.87
CA ILE A 81 -7.61 2.66 2.63
C ILE A 81 -6.11 2.83 2.90
N MET A 82 -5.74 3.62 3.92
CA MET A 82 -4.33 3.80 4.27
C MET A 82 -3.67 2.48 4.71
N LEU A 83 -4.35 1.68 5.52
CA LEU A 83 -3.84 0.39 5.98
C LEU A 83 -3.64 -0.58 4.81
N THR A 84 -4.59 -0.61 3.88
CA THR A 84 -4.47 -1.42 2.66
C THR A 84 -3.28 -0.96 1.81
N LEU A 85 -3.19 0.33 1.49
CA LEU A 85 -2.14 0.86 0.62
C LEU A 85 -0.75 0.70 1.23
N VAL A 86 -0.59 1.03 2.52
CA VAL A 86 0.70 0.91 3.20
C VAL A 86 1.14 -0.54 3.27
N THR A 87 0.26 -1.48 3.62
CA THR A 87 0.63 -2.90 3.68
C THR A 87 0.97 -3.48 2.30
N VAL A 88 0.19 -3.15 1.27
CA VAL A 88 0.45 -3.58 -0.11
C VAL A 88 1.78 -3.02 -0.62
N PHE A 89 2.00 -1.71 -0.53
CA PHE A 89 3.23 -1.08 -1.03
C PHE A 89 4.46 -1.53 -0.22
N THR A 90 4.34 -1.64 1.10
CA THR A 90 5.41 -2.17 1.94
C THR A 90 5.76 -3.60 1.52
N TYR A 91 4.77 -4.46 1.26
CA TYR A 91 5.01 -5.82 0.78
C TYR A 91 5.72 -5.84 -0.58
N LEU A 92 5.22 -5.06 -1.55
CA LEU A 92 5.81 -4.98 -2.89
C LEU A 92 7.28 -4.53 -2.84
N LEU A 93 7.59 -3.49 -2.05
CA LEU A 93 8.95 -2.97 -1.91
C LEU A 93 9.90 -3.97 -1.23
N ARG A 94 9.39 -4.73 -0.26
CA ARG A 94 10.16 -5.75 0.47
C ARG A 94 10.42 -7.00 -0.36
N GLN A 95 9.41 -7.50 -1.05
CA GLN A 95 9.48 -8.78 -1.79
C GLN A 95 10.17 -8.63 -3.15
N LEU A 96 9.97 -7.51 -3.84
CA LEU A 96 10.39 -7.34 -5.24
C LEU A 96 11.57 -6.36 -5.40
N GLN A 97 12.08 -5.77 -4.32
CA GLN A 97 13.24 -4.86 -4.31
C GLN A 97 13.22 -3.83 -5.46
N MET A 98 14.16 -3.90 -6.41
CA MET A 98 14.22 -2.98 -7.57
C MET A 98 13.02 -3.13 -8.51
N LEU A 99 12.48 -4.35 -8.68
CA LEU A 99 11.29 -4.59 -9.50
C LEU A 99 10.03 -4.05 -8.82
N GLY A 100 9.99 -4.05 -7.49
CA GLY A 100 8.87 -3.52 -6.70
C GLY A 100 8.67 -2.03 -6.94
N MET A 101 9.75 -1.25 -6.96
CA MET A 101 9.69 0.18 -7.28
C MET A 101 9.18 0.43 -8.70
N PHE A 102 9.61 -0.36 -9.68
CA PHE A 102 9.14 -0.24 -11.06
C PHE A 102 7.63 -0.53 -11.18
N ILE A 103 7.14 -1.59 -10.54
CA ILE A 103 5.73 -1.95 -10.54
C ILE A 103 4.88 -0.85 -9.89
N ILE A 104 5.31 -0.33 -8.75
CA ILE A 104 4.58 0.75 -8.06
C ILE A 104 4.53 2.00 -8.93
N LEU A 105 5.65 2.36 -9.57
CA LEU A 105 5.70 3.51 -10.47
C LEU A 105 4.83 3.31 -11.72
N ALA A 106 4.78 2.11 -12.28
CA ALA A 106 3.91 1.77 -13.39
C ALA A 106 2.42 1.84 -13.00
N VAL A 107 2.04 1.33 -11.81
CA VAL A 107 0.67 1.40 -11.29
C VAL A 107 0.25 2.85 -11.04
N ILE A 108 1.11 3.67 -10.45
CA ILE A 108 0.82 5.09 -10.19
C ILE A 108 0.75 5.89 -11.50
N SER A 109 1.70 5.68 -12.41
CA SER A 109 1.71 6.31 -13.72
C SER A 109 0.41 5.98 -14.46
N SER A 110 0.06 4.69 -14.53
CA SER A 110 -1.23 4.25 -15.08
C SER A 110 -2.41 4.96 -14.40
N TYR A 111 -2.45 4.96 -13.07
CA TYR A 111 -3.53 5.63 -12.32
C TYR A 111 -3.63 7.14 -12.63
N LEU A 112 -2.51 7.86 -12.73
CA LEU A 112 -2.49 9.29 -13.06
C LEU A 112 -2.95 9.56 -14.50
N PHE A 113 -2.50 8.76 -15.46
CA PHE A 113 -2.90 8.89 -16.86
C PHE A 113 -4.36 8.49 -17.12
N LEU A 114 -4.91 7.55 -16.33
CA LEU A 114 -6.27 7.05 -16.47
C LEU A 114 -7.29 7.82 -15.61
N THR A 115 -6.83 8.72 -14.75
CA THR A 115 -7.69 9.58 -13.93
C THR A 115 -7.92 10.93 -14.62
N ASP A 116 -9.13 11.46 -14.48
CA ASP A 116 -9.57 12.72 -15.12
C ASP A 116 -8.73 13.96 -14.71
N ALA A 117 -7.87 13.81 -13.69
CA ALA A 117 -6.97 14.85 -13.19
C ALA A 117 -5.85 15.26 -14.17
N VAL A 118 -5.51 14.42 -15.17
CA VAL A 118 -4.47 14.71 -16.18
C VAL A 118 -5.06 14.92 -17.60
N GLY A 119 -6.39 14.88 -17.75
CA GLY A 119 -7.06 15.53 -18.88
C GLY A 119 -7.42 14.67 -20.10
N MET A 120 -7.47 13.34 -20.00
CA MET A 120 -8.17 12.55 -21.02
C MET A 120 -9.66 12.47 -20.66
N LYS A 121 -10.47 13.40 -21.17
CA LYS A 121 -11.94 13.25 -21.22
C LYS A 121 -12.26 12.08 -22.14
N VAL A 122 -12.23 10.87 -21.61
CA VAL A 122 -12.55 9.68 -22.36
C VAL A 122 -14.06 9.51 -22.34
N ASP A 123 -14.67 9.61 -23.51
CA ASP A 123 -16.10 9.34 -23.69
C ASP A 123 -16.48 7.96 -23.12
N PRO A 124 -17.64 7.84 -22.44
CA PRO A 124 -18.06 6.63 -21.74
C PRO A 124 -18.26 5.39 -22.64
N GLU A 125 -18.26 5.53 -23.97
CA GLU A 125 -18.32 4.43 -24.94
C GLU A 125 -16.94 3.96 -25.46
N SER A 126 -15.84 4.62 -25.08
CA SER A 126 -14.50 4.32 -25.60
C SER A 126 -13.82 3.14 -24.91
N ILE A 127 -12.96 2.42 -25.66
CA ILE A 127 -12.13 1.29 -25.19
C ILE A 127 -11.30 1.66 -23.94
N PHE A 128 -10.97 2.94 -23.79
CA PHE A 128 -10.29 3.48 -22.62
C PHE A 128 -11.12 3.39 -21.32
N ALA A 129 -12.46 3.41 -21.36
CA ALA A 129 -13.31 3.17 -20.20
C ALA A 129 -13.21 1.71 -19.70
N LYS A 130 -13.01 0.75 -20.61
CA LYS A 130 -12.77 -0.67 -20.26
C LYS A 130 -11.38 -0.87 -19.66
N ILE A 131 -10.37 -0.18 -20.17
CA ILE A 131 -8.99 -0.22 -19.62
C ILE A 131 -8.92 0.51 -18.27
N ARG A 132 -9.72 1.57 -18.07
CA ARG A 132 -9.89 2.28 -16.78
C ARG A 132 -10.38 1.37 -15.65
N ASN A 133 -11.24 0.40 -15.95
CA ASN A 133 -11.70 -0.60 -14.98
C ASN A 133 -10.65 -1.69 -14.67
N LEU A 134 -9.53 -1.75 -15.41
CA LEU A 134 -8.49 -2.75 -15.18
C LEU A 134 -7.56 -2.37 -14.01
N SER A 135 -7.46 -1.08 -13.67
CA SER A 135 -6.61 -0.63 -12.57
C SER A 135 -7.29 -0.92 -11.22
N PRO A 136 -6.71 -1.78 -10.36
CA PRO A 136 -7.30 -2.12 -9.08
C PRO A 136 -7.53 -0.88 -8.18
N LEU A 137 -6.65 0.12 -8.29
CA LEU A 137 -6.78 1.39 -7.56
C LEU A 137 -7.93 2.25 -8.07
N GLN A 138 -8.18 2.26 -9.38
CA GLN A 138 -9.28 3.03 -9.97
C GLN A 138 -10.64 2.43 -9.60
N TYR A 139 -10.70 1.10 -9.49
CA TYR A 139 -11.89 0.40 -9.01
C TYR A 139 -12.25 0.82 -7.57
N VAL A 140 -11.26 0.91 -6.69
CA VAL A 140 -11.44 1.42 -5.31
C VAL A 140 -11.91 2.88 -5.32
N GLU A 141 -11.35 3.74 -6.18
CA GLU A 141 -11.79 5.14 -6.30
C GLU A 141 -13.25 5.26 -6.77
N LYS A 142 -13.66 4.43 -7.74
CA LYS A 142 -15.05 4.41 -8.21
C LYS A 142 -16.01 4.03 -7.09
N LEU A 143 -15.68 2.97 -6.34
CA LEU A 143 -16.46 2.55 -5.18
C LEU A 143 -16.47 3.59 -4.06
N LEU A 144 -15.39 4.37 -3.91
CA LEU A 144 -15.34 5.49 -2.96
C LEU A 144 -16.24 6.65 -3.41
N GLY A 145 -16.36 6.90 -4.71
CA GLY A 145 -17.34 7.86 -5.26
C GLY A 145 -18.78 7.47 -4.92
N ASP A 146 -19.10 6.18 -4.96
CA ASP A 146 -20.41 5.65 -4.58
C ASP A 146 -20.74 5.84 -3.08
N VAL A 147 -19.73 5.94 -2.21
CA VAL A 147 -19.90 6.26 -0.77
C VAL A 147 -20.48 7.66 -0.60
N PHE A 148 -20.00 8.64 -1.38
CA PHE A 148 -20.54 10.00 -1.37
C PHE A 148 -21.94 10.08 -2.01
N GLY A 149 -22.29 9.13 -2.87
CA GLY A 149 -23.60 9.01 -3.51
C GLY A 149 -24.64 8.21 -2.73
N ALA A 150 -24.33 7.74 -1.51
CA ALA A 150 -25.20 6.90 -0.66
C ALA A 150 -25.74 5.63 -1.36
N GLN A 151 -24.94 5.03 -2.24
CA GLN A 151 -25.31 3.80 -2.95
C GLN A 151 -24.97 2.54 -2.11
N PRO A 152 -25.73 1.44 -2.27
CA PRO A 152 -25.56 0.20 -1.47
C PRO A 152 -24.22 -0.53 -1.68
N ASN A 153 -23.42 -0.12 -2.68
CA ASN A 153 -22.14 -0.75 -3.02
C ASN A 153 -21.02 -0.51 -1.98
N PHE A 154 -21.22 0.39 -1.02
CA PHE A 154 -20.20 0.72 -0.01
C PHE A 154 -19.81 -0.49 0.87
N THR A 155 -20.76 -1.40 1.13
CA THR A 155 -20.51 -2.59 1.95
C THR A 155 -19.50 -3.52 1.29
N VAL A 156 -19.56 -3.67 -0.03
CA VAL A 156 -18.61 -4.47 -0.81
C VAL A 156 -17.20 -3.89 -0.71
N LEU A 157 -17.06 -2.57 -0.76
CA LEU A 157 -15.77 -1.89 -0.62
C LEU A 157 -15.11 -2.20 0.73
N ILE A 158 -15.87 -2.11 1.83
CA ILE A 158 -15.35 -2.35 3.18
C ILE A 158 -14.87 -3.79 3.32
N TYR A 159 -15.67 -4.78 2.90
CA TYR A 159 -15.27 -6.19 2.98
C TYR A 159 -14.06 -6.49 2.10
N ALA A 160 -13.99 -5.90 0.90
CA ALA A 160 -12.84 -6.06 0.02
C ALA A 160 -11.56 -5.47 0.65
N LEU A 161 -11.61 -4.26 1.21
CA LEU A 161 -10.46 -3.62 1.86
C LEU A 161 -9.97 -4.42 3.07
N ILE A 162 -10.89 -4.91 3.90
CA ILE A 162 -10.55 -5.78 5.05
C ILE A 162 -9.89 -7.07 4.56
N GLY A 163 -10.45 -7.74 3.55
CA GLY A 163 -9.89 -8.97 3.00
C GLY A 163 -8.49 -8.78 2.45
N VAL A 164 -8.28 -7.76 1.61
CA VAL A 164 -6.95 -7.43 1.05
C VAL A 164 -5.97 -7.09 2.16
N THR A 165 -6.37 -6.24 3.09
CA THR A 165 -5.56 -5.85 4.24
C THR A 165 -5.13 -7.05 5.07
N ALA A 166 -6.05 -7.96 5.40
CA ALA A 166 -5.74 -9.15 6.19
C ALA A 166 -4.73 -10.04 5.47
N VAL A 167 -4.95 -10.30 4.17
CA VAL A 167 -4.05 -11.11 3.35
C VAL A 167 -2.66 -10.47 3.28
N PHE A 168 -2.55 -9.18 2.94
CA PHE A 168 -1.26 -8.50 2.82
C PHE A 168 -0.56 -8.31 4.16
N THR A 169 -1.29 -8.18 5.26
CA THR A 169 -0.70 -8.16 6.61
C THR A 169 -0.11 -9.52 6.96
N THR A 170 -0.82 -10.62 6.70
CA THR A 170 -0.28 -11.98 6.87
C THR A 170 0.90 -12.23 5.96
N LEU A 171 0.84 -11.82 4.69
CA LEU A 171 1.96 -11.93 3.76
C LEU A 171 3.18 -11.10 4.17
N ASN A 172 2.97 -9.89 4.72
CA ASN A 172 4.04 -9.06 5.29
C ASN A 172 4.72 -9.71 6.51
N LEU A 173 3.98 -10.54 7.24
CA LEU A 173 4.50 -11.32 8.36
C LEU A 173 5.27 -12.55 7.88
N PHE A 174 4.76 -13.23 6.85
CA PHE A 174 5.34 -14.41 6.20
C PHE A 174 6.16 -14.08 4.93
N VAL A 175 6.95 -13.01 4.96
CA VAL A 175 7.87 -12.70 3.84
C VAL A 175 8.97 -13.76 3.78
N TRP A 176 8.85 -14.67 2.82
CA TRP A 176 9.88 -15.64 2.46
C TRP A 176 11.02 -14.91 1.75
N ARG A 177 12.03 -14.47 2.50
CA ARG A 177 13.32 -14.13 1.88
C ARG A 177 14.01 -15.44 1.54
N LYS A 178 14.10 -15.77 0.24
CA LYS A 178 15.14 -16.71 -0.23
C LYS A 178 16.45 -16.14 0.30
N GLY A 179 17.07 -16.84 1.25
CA GLY A 179 18.40 -16.52 1.71
C GLY A 179 19.28 -16.43 0.48
N ILE A 180 19.79 -15.22 0.20
CA ILE A 180 20.97 -15.10 -0.62
C ILE A 180 22.02 -15.87 0.17
N LYS A 181 22.28 -17.12 -0.24
CA LYS A 181 23.52 -17.79 0.11
C LYS A 181 24.60 -16.84 -0.35
N GLN A 182 25.23 -16.14 0.59
CA GLN A 182 26.56 -15.62 0.35
C GLN A 182 27.41 -16.87 0.10
N GLU A 183 27.63 -17.15 -1.18
CA GLU A 183 28.62 -18.08 -1.65
C GLU A 183 29.93 -17.62 -1.01
N THR A 184 30.33 -18.36 0.02
CA THR A 184 31.66 -18.25 0.60
C THR A 184 32.58 -18.88 -0.44
N GLU A 185 32.92 -18.11 -1.47
CA GLU A 185 34.02 -18.47 -2.36
C GLU A 185 35.31 -18.07 -1.65
N VAL A 186 35.79 -19.04 -0.87
CA VAL A 186 37.15 -19.13 -0.37
C VAL A 186 38.07 -19.26 -1.59
N LEU A 187 38.82 -18.20 -1.86
CA LEU A 187 40.12 -18.22 -2.55
C LEU A 187 41.02 -17.45 -1.58
N ASP A 188 41.81 -18.06 -0.69
CA ASP A 188 42.88 -19.04 -0.95
C ASP A 188 43.58 -18.75 -2.28
N ASP A 189 44.31 -17.63 -2.29
CA ASP A 189 45.44 -17.38 -3.20
C ASP A 189 46.46 -16.43 -2.52
N ASP A 190 46.87 -16.79 -1.31
CA ASP A 190 48.16 -16.39 -0.73
C ASP A 190 48.90 -17.68 -0.31
N LEU A 191 49.44 -18.40 -1.30
CA LEU A 191 50.54 -19.36 -1.12
C LEU A 191 51.32 -19.60 -2.42
#